data_AF-A0A5C6E8V3-F1
#
_entry.id   AF-A0A5C6E8V3-F1
#
_cell.length_a   1.000
_cell.length_b   1.000
_cell.length_c   1.000
_cell.angle_alpha   90.00
_cell.angle_beta   90.00
_cell.angle_gamma   90.00
#
_symmetry.space_group_name_H-M   'P 1'
#
loop_
_entity.id
_entity.type
_entity.pdbx_description
1 polymer ?
#
loop_
_entity_poly.entity_id
_entity_poly.type
_entity_poly.pdbx_seq_one_letter_code
_entity_poly.pdbx_strand_id
1 'polypeptide(L)'
;MSSIKLAIVVFFTMTVITWASEPDELRNKARVLRQEAAELAEHGHQEKATNLKRKAMAMLEEAGQLEHHDPDQHRAEIVELQRLLERLHQEQKKLEVIVGKGERLADVRQQAERVEMKLRAISGQPVHKESTPQDKIAQRLEHMRIAIDHLHQAGLHDVADQVVEQAEATERELHERQKLPGDDVMHDIMKQLDQIRNEVRRLRGEVNELKEMR
;
A
#
# COMPACT_ATOMS: atom_id res chain seq x y z
N MET A 1 -13.01 -18.50 61.15
CA MET A 1 -11.89 -17.53 61.20
C MET A 1 -11.13 -17.74 59.89
N SER A 2 -11.48 -16.95 58.85
CA SER A 2 -10.80 -15.69 58.48
C SER A 2 -9.34 -15.94 58.13
N SER A 3 -8.74 -15.49 57.04
CA SER A 3 -9.08 -14.67 55.87
C SER A 3 -7.83 -14.83 54.98
N ILE A 4 -7.90 -14.85 53.65
CA ILE A 4 -7.44 -13.73 52.81
C ILE A 4 -7.82 -14.09 51.38
N LYS A 5 -8.76 -13.29 50.86
CA LYS A 5 -8.97 -13.09 49.43
C LYS A 5 -7.83 -12.17 48.95
N LEU A 6 -7.12 -12.54 47.90
CA LEU A 6 -6.31 -11.60 47.12
C LEU A 6 -6.36 -12.05 45.65
N ALA A 7 -7.23 -11.36 44.87
CA ALA A 7 -6.84 -10.57 43.70
C ALA A 7 -6.33 -11.43 42.52
N ILE A 8 -7.19 -11.85 41.59
CA ILE A 8 -7.55 -11.10 40.36
C ILE A 8 -6.47 -10.09 39.98
N VAL A 9 -5.76 -10.36 38.88
CA VAL A 9 -5.49 -9.42 37.76
C VAL A 9 -4.50 -10.08 36.78
N VAL A 10 -4.74 -9.83 35.48
CA VAL A 10 -3.97 -10.16 34.25
C VAL A 10 -3.83 -11.65 33.88
N PHE A 11 -4.11 -12.13 32.67
CA PHE A 11 -3.99 -11.50 31.35
C PHE A 11 -5.10 -12.04 30.44
N PHE A 12 -6.08 -11.19 30.11
CA PHE A 12 -6.95 -11.42 28.96
C PHE A 12 -6.07 -11.17 27.73
N THR A 13 -5.34 -12.20 27.28
CA THR A 13 -4.65 -12.14 26.00
C THR A 13 -5.72 -12.07 24.93
N MET A 14 -6.04 -10.83 24.57
CA MET A 14 -6.63 -10.47 23.29
C MET A 14 -5.76 -11.15 22.22
N THR A 15 -6.15 -12.35 21.82
CA THR A 15 -5.76 -12.91 20.53
C THR A 15 -6.39 -12.00 19.51
N VAL A 16 -5.64 -10.98 19.13
CA VAL A 16 -5.78 -10.37 17.83
C VAL A 16 -5.57 -11.53 16.87
N ILE A 17 -6.67 -12.09 16.37
CA ILE A 17 -6.66 -12.95 15.19
C ILE A 17 -6.25 -11.99 14.07
N THR A 18 -4.95 -11.76 13.97
CA THR A 18 -4.35 -11.17 12.79
C THR A 18 -4.69 -12.14 11.68
N TRP A 19 -5.50 -11.68 10.74
CA TRP A 19 -5.68 -12.29 9.43
C TRP A 19 -4.34 -12.22 8.68
N ALA A 20 -3.29 -12.84 9.22
CA ALA A 20 -2.13 -13.21 8.46
C ALA A 20 -2.62 -14.39 7.63
N SER A 21 -2.78 -14.16 6.34
CA SER A 21 -3.39 -15.10 5.42
C SER A 21 -2.70 -16.47 5.57
N GLU A 22 -3.51 -17.52 5.71
CA GLU A 22 -3.09 -18.93 5.77
C GLU A 22 -1.99 -19.30 4.74
N PRO A 23 -1.97 -18.78 3.49
CA PRO A 23 -0.87 -19.03 2.55
C PRO A 23 0.48 -18.37 2.91
N ASP A 24 0.49 -17.18 3.51
CA ASP A 24 1.73 -16.51 3.89
C ASP A 24 2.43 -17.21 5.06
N GLU A 25 1.66 -17.80 5.98
CA GLU A 25 2.19 -18.61 7.07
C GLU A 25 2.84 -19.90 6.53
N LEU A 26 2.19 -20.56 5.56
CA LEU A 26 2.74 -21.75 4.89
C LEU A 26 4.04 -21.43 4.14
N ARG A 27 4.13 -20.28 3.47
CA ARG A 27 5.36 -19.80 2.82
C ARG A 27 6.49 -19.57 3.81
N ASN A 28 6.21 -18.94 4.94
CA ASN A 28 7.20 -18.71 5.97
C ASN A 28 7.70 -20.02 6.59
N LYS A 29 6.80 -20.96 6.89
CA LYS A 29 7.17 -22.30 7.36
C LYS A 29 8.01 -23.06 6.34
N ALA A 30 7.64 -23.01 5.06
CA ALA A 30 8.42 -23.63 3.99
C ALA A 30 9.83 -23.02 3.85
N ARG A 31 9.99 -21.70 4.07
CA ARG A 31 11.30 -21.03 4.06
C ARG A 31 12.18 -21.52 5.20
N VAL A 32 11.65 -21.61 6.43
CA VAL A 32 12.38 -22.14 7.59
C VAL A 32 12.82 -23.59 7.34
N LEU A 33 11.90 -24.44 6.86
CA LEU A 33 12.22 -25.84 6.56
C LEU A 33 13.28 -25.99 5.46
N ARG A 34 13.34 -25.06 4.50
CA ARG A 34 14.41 -25.03 3.48
C ARG A 34 15.77 -24.64 4.07
N GLN A 35 15.80 -23.70 4.99
CA GLN A 35 17.04 -23.30 5.69
C GLN A 35 17.56 -24.46 6.55
N GLU A 36 16.70 -25.08 7.37
CA GLU A 36 17.06 -26.26 8.17
C GLU A 36 17.52 -27.44 7.28
N ALA A 37 16.90 -27.62 6.11
CA ALA A 37 17.34 -28.63 5.15
C ALA A 37 18.73 -28.34 4.60
N ALA A 38 19.09 -27.08 4.37
CA ALA A 38 20.42 -26.69 3.90
C ALA A 38 21.47 -26.95 4.98
N GLU A 39 21.22 -26.53 6.22
CA GLU A 39 22.10 -26.78 7.36
C GLU A 39 22.33 -28.29 7.58
N LEU A 40 21.28 -29.11 7.52
CA LEU A 40 21.41 -30.56 7.65
C LEU A 40 22.20 -31.20 6.50
N ALA A 41 22.11 -30.66 5.30
CA ALA A 41 22.89 -31.13 4.17
C ALA A 41 24.38 -30.84 4.35
N GLU A 42 24.74 -29.67 4.88
CA GLU A 42 26.12 -29.29 5.21
C GLU A 42 26.73 -30.20 6.28
N HIS A 43 25.92 -30.65 7.25
CA HIS A 43 26.34 -31.60 8.28
C HIS A 43 26.33 -33.07 7.83
N GLY A 44 26.12 -33.34 6.53
CA GLY A 44 26.15 -34.70 5.96
C GLY A 44 24.87 -35.52 6.19
N HIS A 45 23.81 -34.93 6.73
CA HIS A 45 22.52 -35.60 6.96
C HIS A 45 21.60 -35.51 5.74
N GLN A 46 22.05 -36.01 4.59
CA GLN A 46 21.32 -35.87 3.32
C GLN A 46 19.89 -36.43 3.34
N GLU A 47 19.63 -37.54 4.05
CA GLU A 47 18.28 -38.13 4.11
C GLU A 47 17.30 -37.22 4.88
N LYS A 48 17.74 -36.58 5.97
CA LYS A 48 16.89 -35.65 6.73
C LYS A 48 16.66 -34.35 5.96
N ALA A 49 17.70 -33.83 5.31
CA ALA A 49 17.62 -32.65 4.47
C ALA A 49 16.62 -32.83 3.31
N THR A 50 16.67 -33.98 2.62
CA THR A 50 15.74 -34.26 1.51
C THR A 50 14.29 -34.39 1.98
N ASN A 51 14.06 -34.95 3.18
CA ASN A 51 12.72 -35.03 3.77
C ASN A 51 12.16 -33.63 4.09
N LEU A 52 12.94 -32.76 4.75
CA LEU A 52 12.52 -31.38 5.04
C LEU A 52 12.27 -30.58 3.76
N LYS A 53 13.12 -30.74 2.73
CA LYS A 53 12.91 -30.11 1.42
C LYS A 53 11.60 -30.56 0.76
N ARG A 54 11.25 -31.84 0.88
CA ARG A 54 9.96 -32.37 0.38
C ARG A 54 8.77 -31.76 1.14
N LYS A 55 8.86 -31.66 2.47
CA LYS A 55 7.83 -31.01 3.30
C LYS A 55 7.66 -29.53 2.95
N ALA A 56 8.76 -28.80 2.77
CA ALA A 56 8.73 -27.41 2.34
C ALA A 56 8.05 -27.24 0.97
N MET A 57 8.33 -28.13 0.01
CA MET A 57 7.65 -28.09 -1.29
C MET A 57 6.15 -28.38 -1.18
N ALA A 58 5.74 -29.37 -0.38
CA ALA A 58 4.33 -29.66 -0.17
C ALA A 58 3.57 -28.47 0.44
N MET A 59 4.17 -27.75 1.40
CA MET A 59 3.58 -26.54 1.98
C MET A 59 3.47 -25.39 0.98
N LEU A 60 4.43 -25.23 0.06
CA LEU A 60 4.35 -24.23 -1.00
C LEU A 60 3.28 -24.57 -2.04
N GLU A 61 3.10 -25.85 -2.35
CA GLU A 61 2.05 -26.33 -3.25
C GLU A 61 0.68 -26.10 -2.63
N GLU A 62 0.50 -26.41 -1.35
CA GLU A 62 -0.73 -26.12 -0.60
C GLU A 62 -1.01 -24.61 -0.53
N ALA A 63 0.00 -23.79 -0.23
CA ALA A 63 -0.13 -22.34 -0.27
C ALA A 63 -0.55 -21.84 -1.67
N GLY A 64 0.01 -22.43 -2.73
CA GLY A 64 -0.35 -22.12 -4.11
C GLY A 64 -1.79 -22.53 -4.44
N GLN A 65 -2.25 -23.68 -3.96
CA GLN A 65 -3.63 -24.13 -4.13
C GLN A 65 -4.63 -23.24 -3.38
N LEU A 66 -4.26 -22.75 -2.19
CA LEU A 66 -5.06 -21.79 -1.41
C LEU A 66 -5.10 -20.41 -2.07
N GLU A 67 -4.03 -19.97 -2.73
CA GLU A 67 -4.04 -18.75 -3.55
C GLU A 67 -4.80 -18.92 -4.87
N HIS A 68 -4.88 -20.14 -5.40
CA HIS A 68 -5.70 -20.47 -6.57
C HIS A 68 -7.19 -20.59 -6.24
N HIS A 69 -7.64 -20.17 -5.05
CA HIS A 69 -9.06 -20.02 -4.76
C HIS A 69 -9.63 -18.85 -5.58
N ASP A 70 -10.01 -19.24 -6.80
CA ASP A 70 -10.88 -18.64 -7.81
C ASP A 70 -10.60 -17.17 -8.21
N PRO A 71 -9.50 -16.90 -8.96
CA PRO A 71 -9.30 -15.61 -9.61
C PRO A 71 -10.47 -15.20 -10.50
N ASP A 72 -11.27 -16.16 -11.00
CA ASP A 72 -12.47 -15.87 -11.79
C ASP A 72 -13.61 -15.33 -10.92
N GLN A 73 -13.71 -15.73 -9.66
CA GLN A 73 -14.67 -15.18 -8.70
C GLN A 73 -14.35 -13.71 -8.36
N HIS A 74 -13.08 -13.39 -8.07
CA HIS A 74 -12.66 -12.01 -7.86
C HIS A 74 -12.86 -11.15 -9.11
N ARG A 75 -12.59 -11.71 -10.28
CA ARG A 75 -12.81 -11.02 -11.56
C ARG A 75 -14.29 -10.73 -11.79
N ALA A 76 -15.18 -11.68 -11.49
CA ALA A 76 -16.62 -11.47 -11.59
C ALA A 76 -17.10 -10.38 -10.62
N GLU A 77 -16.65 -10.43 -9.36
CA GLU A 77 -16.99 -9.44 -8.34
C GLU A 77 -16.50 -8.03 -8.71
N ILE A 78 -15.27 -7.90 -9.23
CA ILE A 78 -14.74 -6.63 -9.73
C ILE A 78 -15.62 -6.06 -10.85
N VAL A 79 -16.04 -6.88 -11.81
CA VAL A 79 -16.90 -6.45 -12.91
C VAL A 79 -18.27 -5.99 -12.39
N GLU A 80 -18.85 -6.70 -11.42
CA GLU A 80 -20.13 -6.31 -10.83
C GLU A 80 -20.03 -4.98 -10.07
N LEU A 81 -19.00 -4.81 -9.25
CA LEU A 81 -18.77 -3.58 -8.50
C LEU A 81 -18.48 -2.39 -9.43
N GLN A 82 -17.74 -2.58 -10.52
CA GLN A 82 -17.53 -1.55 -11.54
C GLN A 82 -18.85 -1.11 -12.20
N ARG A 83 -19.73 -2.07 -12.55
CA ARG A 83 -21.06 -1.76 -13.09
C ARG A 83 -21.94 -1.03 -12.08
N LEU A 84 -21.82 -1.36 -10.80
CA LEU A 84 -22.54 -0.66 -9.73
C LEU A 84 -22.05 0.78 -9.57
N LEU A 85 -20.73 0.99 -9.58
CA LEU A 85 -20.12 2.32 -9.51
C LEU A 85 -20.59 3.22 -10.66
N GLU A 86 -20.57 2.70 -11.89
CA GLU A 86 -21.02 3.45 -13.07
C GLU A 86 -22.50 3.86 -12.96
N ARG A 87 -23.37 2.97 -12.46
CA ARG A 87 -24.77 3.30 -12.20
C ARG A 87 -24.92 4.42 -11.16
N LEU A 88 -24.16 4.38 -10.08
CA LEU A 88 -24.17 5.42 -9.05
C LEU A 88 -23.68 6.76 -9.58
N HIS A 89 -22.63 6.79 -10.40
CA HIS A 89 -22.16 8.03 -11.06
C HIS A 89 -23.20 8.62 -12.02
N GLN A 90 -23.90 7.78 -12.78
CA GLN A 90 -25.00 8.24 -13.64
C GLN A 90 -26.17 8.80 -12.83
N GLU A 91 -26.50 8.18 -11.70
CA GLU A 91 -27.52 8.69 -10.79
C GLU A 91 -27.10 10.02 -10.17
N GLN A 92 -25.84 10.14 -9.73
CA GLN A 92 -25.28 11.38 -9.20
C GLN A 92 -25.42 12.52 -10.22
N LYS A 93 -25.00 12.31 -11.48
CA LYS A 93 -25.13 13.31 -12.56
C LYS A 93 -26.58 13.74 -12.78
N LYS A 94 -27.54 12.81 -12.71
CA LYS A 94 -28.98 13.13 -12.84
C LYS A 94 -29.50 13.94 -11.65
N LEU A 95 -29.02 13.65 -10.44
CA LEU A 95 -29.43 14.35 -9.23
C LEU A 95 -28.82 15.74 -9.11
N GLU A 96 -27.60 15.95 -9.61
CA GLU A 96 -26.93 17.26 -9.63
C GLU A 96 -27.69 18.29 -10.48
N VAL A 97 -28.40 17.86 -11.52
CA VAL A 97 -29.24 18.74 -12.37
C VAL A 97 -30.57 19.10 -11.68
N ILE A 98 -31.04 18.29 -10.72
CA ILE A 98 -32.34 18.49 -10.08
C ILE A 98 -32.18 19.27 -8.77
N VAL A 99 -32.67 20.52 -8.77
CA VAL A 99 -32.73 21.37 -7.57
C VAL A 99 -33.61 20.70 -6.50
N GLY A 100 -33.10 20.63 -5.27
CA GLY A 100 -33.84 20.12 -4.10
C GLY A 100 -33.62 18.64 -3.75
N LYS A 101 -32.74 17.91 -4.44
CA LYS A 101 -32.39 16.50 -4.12
C LYS A 101 -31.05 16.32 -3.39
N GLY A 102 -30.66 17.30 -2.59
CA GLY A 102 -29.35 17.30 -1.90
C GLY A 102 -29.11 16.10 -0.98
N GLU A 103 -30.13 15.67 -0.25
CA GLU A 103 -30.05 14.50 0.65
C GLU A 103 -29.79 13.21 -0.13
N ARG A 104 -30.60 12.93 -1.15
CA ARG A 104 -30.41 11.76 -2.02
C ARG A 104 -29.07 11.80 -2.77
N LEU A 105 -28.59 12.99 -3.15
CA LEU A 105 -27.28 13.16 -3.77
C LEU A 105 -26.14 12.78 -2.80
N ALA A 106 -26.26 13.16 -1.53
CA ALA A 106 -25.30 12.78 -0.49
C ALA A 106 -25.28 11.26 -0.27
N ASP A 107 -26.44 10.61 -0.23
CA ASP A 107 -26.54 9.15 -0.09
C ASP A 107 -25.88 8.41 -1.26
N VAL A 108 -26.13 8.86 -2.50
CA VAL A 108 -25.54 8.25 -3.70
C VAL A 108 -24.02 8.41 -3.70
N ARG A 109 -23.50 9.57 -3.29
CA ARG A 109 -22.05 9.80 -3.14
C ARG A 109 -21.44 8.87 -2.09
N GLN A 110 -22.08 8.75 -0.92
CA GLN A 110 -21.61 7.85 0.13
C GLN A 110 -21.60 6.38 -0.33
N GLN A 111 -22.61 5.96 -1.10
CA GLN A 111 -22.65 4.61 -1.67
C GLN A 111 -21.53 4.39 -2.69
N ALA A 112 -21.26 5.36 -3.55
CA ALA A 112 -20.16 5.29 -4.52
C ALA A 112 -18.81 5.12 -3.80
N GLU A 113 -18.55 5.92 -2.76
CA GLU A 113 -17.33 5.81 -1.94
C GLU A 113 -17.16 4.42 -1.30
N ARG A 114 -18.26 3.83 -0.78
CA ARG A 114 -18.21 2.46 -0.21
C ARG A 114 -17.88 1.42 -1.28
N VAL A 115 -18.43 1.55 -2.48
CA VAL A 115 -18.17 0.63 -3.60
C VAL A 115 -16.73 0.77 -4.10
N GLU A 116 -16.22 2.00 -4.20
CA GLU A 116 -14.80 2.23 -4.51
C GLU A 116 -13.87 1.59 -3.48
N MET A 117 -14.18 1.75 -2.19
CA MET A 117 -13.36 1.18 -1.13
C MET A 117 -13.32 -0.36 -1.21
N LYS A 118 -14.46 -0.99 -1.53
CA LYS A 118 -14.52 -2.44 -1.78
C LYS A 118 -13.73 -2.85 -3.01
N LEU A 119 -13.90 -2.12 -4.13
CA LEU A 119 -13.11 -2.36 -5.34
C LEU A 119 -11.61 -2.30 -5.06
N ARG A 120 -11.16 -1.34 -4.24
CA ARG A 120 -9.77 -1.21 -3.83
C ARG A 120 -9.30 -2.38 -2.98
N ALA A 121 -10.12 -2.83 -2.03
CA ALA A 121 -9.78 -3.97 -1.17
C ALA A 121 -9.64 -5.27 -1.98
N ILE A 122 -10.52 -5.49 -2.97
CA ILE A 122 -10.55 -6.72 -3.77
C ILE A 122 -9.51 -6.68 -4.89
N SER A 123 -9.27 -5.52 -5.52
CA SER A 123 -8.30 -5.43 -6.62
C SER A 123 -6.86 -5.59 -6.17
N GLY A 124 -6.59 -5.61 -4.86
CA GLY A 124 -5.25 -5.69 -4.31
C GLY A 124 -4.33 -4.57 -4.79
N GLN A 125 -4.88 -3.52 -5.44
CA GLN A 125 -4.10 -2.36 -5.84
C GLN A 125 -3.84 -1.57 -4.57
N PRO A 126 -2.60 -1.56 -4.03
CA PRO A 126 -2.23 -0.54 -3.08
C PRO A 126 -2.56 0.79 -3.73
N VAL A 127 -3.21 1.68 -2.97
CA VAL A 127 -3.54 3.03 -3.42
C VAL A 127 -2.25 3.64 -3.97
N HIS A 128 -2.09 3.65 -5.30
CA HIS A 128 -1.23 4.60 -5.96
C HIS A 128 -1.89 5.95 -5.72
N LYS A 129 -1.67 6.52 -4.52
CA LYS A 129 -1.36 7.95 -4.41
C LYS A 129 -0.42 8.17 -5.57
N GLU A 130 -0.82 8.98 -6.54
CA GLU A 130 -0.05 9.27 -7.76
C GLU A 130 1.43 9.23 -7.40
N SER A 131 2.05 8.08 -7.68
CA SER A 131 3.39 7.80 -7.19
C SER A 131 4.21 8.85 -7.89
N THR A 132 4.76 9.78 -7.11
CA THR A 132 5.56 10.85 -7.66
C THR A 132 6.64 10.18 -8.53
N PRO A 133 7.17 10.86 -9.56
CA PRO A 133 8.27 10.29 -10.34
C PRO A 133 9.41 9.75 -9.46
N GLN A 134 9.58 10.31 -8.25
CA GLN A 134 10.50 9.81 -7.22
C GLN A 134 10.06 8.48 -6.59
N ASP A 135 8.80 8.31 -6.23
CA ASP A 135 8.27 7.05 -5.68
C ASP A 135 8.43 5.88 -6.66
N LYS A 136 8.25 6.14 -7.97
CA LYS A 136 8.47 5.12 -9.01
C LYS A 136 9.94 4.71 -9.12
N ILE A 137 10.86 5.66 -8.96
CA ILE A 137 12.30 5.38 -8.99
C ILE A 137 12.70 4.60 -7.73
N ALA A 138 12.19 4.98 -6.55
CA ALA A 138 12.42 4.26 -5.31
C ALA A 138 11.89 2.81 -5.38
N GLN A 139 10.68 2.62 -5.92
CA GLN A 139 10.11 1.29 -6.15
C GLN A 139 10.97 0.47 -7.12
N ARG A 140 11.48 1.09 -8.19
CA ARG A 140 12.36 0.42 -9.16
C ARG A 140 13.69 -0.01 -8.52
N LEU A 141 14.27 0.81 -7.66
CA LEU A 141 15.49 0.46 -6.90
C LEU A 141 15.25 -0.74 -5.99
N GLU A 142 14.11 -0.80 -5.33
CA GLU A 142 13.74 -1.93 -4.48
C GLU A 142 13.63 -3.23 -5.28
N HIS A 143 12.98 -3.18 -6.45
CA HIS A 143 12.92 -4.35 -7.34
C HIS A 143 14.30 -4.80 -7.84
N MET A 144 15.21 -3.86 -8.13
CA MET A 144 16.59 -4.20 -8.51
C MET A 144 17.33 -4.90 -7.37
N ARG A 145 17.19 -4.44 -6.12
CA ARG A 145 17.79 -5.10 -4.95
C ARG A 145 17.32 -6.54 -4.78
N ILE A 146 16.02 -6.77 -4.88
CA ILE A 146 15.43 -8.12 -4.83
C ILE A 146 15.97 -8.99 -5.99
N ALA A 147 16.09 -8.42 -7.19
CA ALA A 147 16.64 -9.14 -8.35
C ALA A 147 18.11 -9.52 -8.16
N ILE A 148 18.94 -8.63 -7.58
CA ILE A 148 20.34 -8.89 -7.25
C ILE A 148 20.44 -10.08 -6.29
N ASP A 149 19.64 -10.09 -5.23
CA ASP A 149 19.62 -11.20 -4.26
C ASP A 149 19.25 -12.53 -4.92
N HIS A 150 18.25 -12.53 -5.81
CA HIS A 150 17.87 -13.73 -6.55
C HIS A 150 18.96 -14.18 -7.53
N LEU A 151 19.65 -13.26 -8.21
CA LEU A 151 20.74 -13.58 -9.14
C LEU A 151 21.95 -14.16 -8.39
N HIS A 152 22.29 -13.62 -7.21
CA HIS A 152 23.31 -14.19 -6.34
C HIS A 152 22.93 -15.60 -5.87
N GLN A 153 21.69 -15.82 -5.44
CA GLN A 153 21.22 -17.15 -5.04
C GLN A 153 21.21 -18.15 -6.21
N ALA A 154 21.05 -17.67 -7.44
CA ALA A 154 21.12 -18.47 -8.65
C ALA A 154 22.56 -18.71 -9.16
N GLY A 155 23.58 -18.14 -8.50
CA GLY A 155 24.98 -18.25 -8.91
C GLY A 155 25.34 -17.40 -10.13
N LEU A 156 24.49 -16.44 -10.51
CA LEU A 156 24.68 -15.53 -11.65
C LEU A 156 25.36 -14.23 -11.19
N HIS A 157 26.53 -14.35 -10.58
CA HIS A 157 27.25 -13.24 -9.97
C HIS A 157 27.58 -12.11 -10.97
N ASP A 158 28.07 -12.46 -12.17
CA ASP A 158 28.41 -11.46 -13.20
C ASP A 158 27.19 -10.62 -13.63
N VAL A 159 25.99 -11.22 -13.64
CA VAL A 159 24.74 -10.52 -13.98
C VAL A 159 24.26 -9.69 -12.80
N ALA A 160 24.42 -10.20 -11.57
CA ALA A 160 24.09 -9.46 -10.37
C ALA A 160 24.92 -8.17 -10.25
N ASP A 161 26.23 -8.24 -10.53
CA ASP A 161 27.13 -7.08 -10.53
C ASP A 161 26.71 -6.00 -11.52
N GLN A 162 26.25 -6.39 -12.72
CA GLN A 162 25.71 -5.45 -13.71
C GLN A 162 24.43 -4.77 -13.20
N VAL A 163 23.56 -5.50 -12.50
CA VAL A 163 22.34 -4.95 -11.92
C VAL A 163 22.65 -4.04 -10.73
N VAL A 164 23.69 -4.34 -9.94
CA VAL A 164 24.21 -3.45 -8.89
C VAL A 164 24.66 -2.12 -9.48
N GLU A 165 25.48 -2.15 -10.53
CA GLU A 165 25.95 -0.93 -11.19
C GLU A 165 24.79 -0.10 -11.75
N GLN A 166 23.77 -0.76 -12.32
CA GLN A 166 22.57 -0.10 -12.80
C GLN A 166 21.71 0.50 -11.68
N ALA A 167 21.63 -0.18 -10.53
CA ALA A 167 20.92 0.31 -9.35
C ALA A 167 21.61 1.56 -8.79
N GLU A 168 22.94 1.55 -8.67
CA GLU A 168 23.70 2.72 -8.21
C GLU A 168 23.56 3.91 -9.16
N ALA A 169 23.60 3.70 -10.48
CA ALA A 169 23.39 4.77 -11.46
C ALA A 169 21.99 5.39 -11.30
N THR A 170 20.98 4.55 -11.07
CA THR A 170 19.58 4.99 -10.84
C THR A 170 19.43 5.73 -9.51
N GLU A 171 20.16 5.31 -8.46
CA GLU A 171 20.17 5.98 -7.15
C GLU A 171 20.85 7.35 -7.21
N ARG A 172 21.96 7.47 -7.97
CA ARG A 172 22.61 8.76 -8.24
C ARG A 172 21.66 9.72 -8.95
N GLU A 173 20.92 9.24 -9.96
CA GLU A 173 19.90 10.04 -10.65
C GLU A 173 18.78 10.49 -9.70
N LEU A 174 18.34 9.62 -8.79
CA LEU A 174 17.35 9.98 -7.77
C LEU A 174 17.89 11.08 -6.83
N HIS A 175 19.14 10.93 -6.37
CA HIS A 175 19.79 11.93 -5.51
C HIS A 175 20.00 13.27 -6.21
N GLU A 176 20.35 13.27 -7.49
CA GLU A 176 20.48 14.50 -8.29
C GLU A 176 19.13 15.18 -8.51
N ARG A 177 18.07 14.41 -8.80
CA ARG A 177 16.70 14.93 -8.92
C ARG A 177 16.13 15.43 -7.60
N GLN A 178 16.54 14.85 -6.47
CA GLN A 178 16.13 15.28 -5.13
C GLN A 178 16.88 16.54 -4.67
N LYS A 179 18.08 16.81 -5.23
CA LYS A 179 18.84 18.04 -4.98
C LYS A 179 18.35 19.26 -5.79
N LEU A 180 17.43 19.10 -6.74
CA LEU A 180 16.79 20.22 -7.43
C LEU A 180 15.73 20.86 -6.50
N PRO A 181 15.73 22.20 -6.32
CA PRO A 181 14.95 22.86 -5.29
C PRO A 181 13.47 22.97 -5.72
N GLY A 182 12.69 21.93 -5.47
CA GLY A 182 11.22 21.96 -5.54
C GLY A 182 10.56 22.68 -4.36
N ASP A 183 11.33 23.01 -3.32
CA ASP A 183 10.85 23.69 -2.11
C ASP A 183 10.79 25.22 -2.29
N ASP A 184 11.63 25.79 -3.16
CA ASP A 184 11.75 27.24 -3.36
C ASP A 184 10.56 27.81 -4.14
N VAL A 185 10.04 27.09 -5.13
CA VAL A 185 8.88 27.53 -5.93
C VAL A 185 7.59 27.53 -5.10
N MET A 186 7.37 26.53 -4.24
CA MET A 186 6.22 26.54 -3.34
C MET A 186 6.37 27.57 -2.24
N HIS A 187 7.58 27.81 -1.73
CA HIS A 187 7.83 28.88 -0.77
C HIS A 187 7.58 30.27 -1.38
N ASP A 188 8.00 30.49 -2.63
CA ASP A 188 7.72 31.72 -3.39
C ASP A 188 6.24 31.89 -3.71
N ILE A 189 5.54 30.82 -4.12
CA ILE A 189 4.10 30.84 -4.34
C ILE A 189 3.37 31.14 -3.02
N MET A 190 3.76 30.53 -1.90
CA MET A 190 3.17 30.80 -0.59
C MET A 190 3.40 32.25 -0.15
N LYS A 191 4.61 32.78 -0.38
CA LYS A 191 4.95 34.18 -0.10
C LYS A 191 4.13 35.16 -0.94
N GLN A 192 3.93 34.87 -2.23
CA GLN A 192 3.05 35.65 -3.11
C GLN A 192 1.59 35.58 -2.65
N LEU A 193 1.13 34.41 -2.21
CA LEU A 193 -0.24 34.22 -1.74
C LEU A 193 -0.53 35.02 -0.45
N ASP A 194 0.44 35.05 0.47
CA ASP A 194 0.35 35.86 1.69
C ASP A 194 0.38 37.36 1.39
N GLN A 195 1.16 37.79 0.40
CA GLN A 195 1.18 39.18 -0.05
C GLN A 195 -0.19 39.60 -0.60
N ILE A 196 -0.79 38.79 -1.49
CA ILE A 196 -2.13 39.04 -2.05
C ILE A 196 -3.19 39.08 -0.94
N ARG A 197 -3.12 38.15 0.02
CA ARG A 197 -4.06 38.09 1.15
C ARG A 197 -4.01 39.36 2.01
N ASN A 198 -2.82 39.93 2.21
CA ASN A 198 -2.64 41.18 2.93
C ASN A 198 -3.16 42.40 2.14
N GLU A 199 -2.93 42.44 0.83
CA GLU A 199 -3.45 43.51 -0.03
C GLU A 199 -4.99 43.50 -0.09
N VAL A 200 -5.60 42.32 -0.22
CA VAL A 200 -7.07 42.18 -0.16
C VAL A 200 -7.63 42.63 1.19
N ARG A 201 -6.94 42.33 2.30
CA ARG A 201 -7.33 42.80 3.63
C ARG A 201 -7.26 44.33 3.72
N ARG A 202 -6.18 44.94 3.20
CA ARG A 202 -6.01 46.40 3.18
C ARG A 202 -7.10 47.10 2.37
N LEU A 203 -7.34 46.62 1.15
CA LEU A 203 -8.36 47.16 0.26
C LEU A 203 -9.77 47.03 0.85
N ARG A 204 -10.07 45.92 1.56
CA ARG A 204 -11.36 45.79 2.28
C ARG A 204 -11.49 46.81 3.41
N GLY A 205 -10.41 47.15 4.11
CA GLY A 205 -10.40 48.22 5.10
C GLY A 205 -10.71 49.58 4.49
N GLU A 206 -9.96 49.94 3.43
CA GLU A 206 -10.14 51.20 2.70
C GLU A 206 -11.58 51.33 2.13
N VAL A 207 -12.15 50.25 1.58
CA VAL A 207 -13.53 50.23 1.07
C VAL A 207 -14.56 50.40 2.19
N ASN A 208 -14.33 49.80 3.37
CA ASN A 208 -15.23 49.96 4.51
C ASN A 208 -15.21 51.39 5.07
N GLU A 209 -14.02 52.00 5.18
CA GLU A 209 -13.89 53.40 5.61
C GLU A 209 -14.61 54.36 4.64
N LEU A 210 -14.44 54.16 3.32
CA LEU A 210 -15.16 54.95 2.31
C LEU A 210 -16.69 54.77 2.37
N LYS A 211 -17.15 53.59 2.81
CA LYS A 211 -18.57 53.31 2.97
C LYS A 211 -19.17 53.93 4.24
N GLU A 212 -18.37 54.10 5.30
CA GLU A 212 -18.78 54.78 6.53
C GLU A 212 -18.77 56.30 6.42
N MET A 213 -17.99 56.86 5.48
CA MET A 213 -17.95 58.30 5.19
C MET A 213 -19.07 58.79 4.24
N ARG A 214 -19.96 57.92 3.77
CA ARG A 214 -21.09 58.24 2.89
C ARG A 214 -22.43 58.13 3.61
#